data_AF-A0A821M192-F1
#
_entry.id   AF-A0A821M192-F1
#
_cell.length_a   1.000
_cell.length_b   1.000
_cell.length_c   1.000
_cell.angle_alpha   90.00
_cell.angle_beta   90.00
_cell.angle_gamma   90.00
#
_symmetry.space_group_name_H-M   'P 1'
#
loop_
_entity.id
_entity.type
_entity.pdbx_description
1 polymer ?
#
loop_
_entity_poly.entity_id
_entity_poly.type
_entity_poly.pdbx_seq_one_letter_code
_entity_poly.pdbx_strand_id
1 'polypeptide(L)' 'MYILDAGNDRIQRWWPGSTYGVTVAAATLSSPRGIAFDPSGNLIVADYSSHRVVLFPVAC' A
#
# COMPACT_ATOMS: atom_id res chain seq x y z
N MET A 1 5.44 9.22 -4.18
CA MET A 1 5.96 8.38 -3.07
C MET A 1 4.84 7.52 -2.53
N TYR A 2 5.11 6.25 -2.21
CA TYR A 2 4.19 5.38 -1.50
C TYR A 2 4.62 5.30 -0.03
N ILE A 3 3.67 5.42 0.88
CA ILE A 3 3.88 5.38 2.32
C ILE A 3 3.10 4.20 2.87
N LEU A 4 3.81 3.35 3.60
CA LEU A 4 3.22 2.28 4.37
C LEU A 4 2.80 2.82 5.74
N ASP A 5 1.52 3.19 5.86
CA ASP A 5 0.93 3.77 7.06
C ASP A 5 0.36 2.65 7.94
N ALA A 6 1.27 1.81 8.45
CA ALA A 6 0.97 0.51 9.05
C ALA A 6 0.09 0.61 10.31
N GLY A 7 0.20 1.69 11.09
CA GLY A 7 -0.63 1.91 12.27
C GLY A 7 -2.09 2.28 11.94
N ASN A 8 -2.34 2.67 10.68
CA ASN A 8 -3.67 2.98 10.16
C ASN A 8 -4.13 1.94 9.12
N ASP A 9 -3.49 0.77 9.07
CA ASP A 9 -3.83 -0.35 8.20
C ASP A 9 -3.98 0.04 6.71
N ARG A 10 -3.15 0.97 6.22
CA ARG A 10 -3.31 1.51 4.87
C ARG A 10 -2.00 1.86 4.17
N ILE A 11 -2.10 2.07 2.87
CA ILE A 11 -1.05 2.58 2.01
C ILE A 11 -1.51 3.90 1.40
N GLN A 12 -0.64 4.91 1.48
CA GLN A 12 -0.88 6.24 0.92
C GLN A 12 0.01 6.50 -0.28
N ARG A 13 -0.51 7.20 -1.28
CA ARG A 13 0.27 7.80 -2.37
C ARG A 13 0.34 9.31 -2.18
N TRP A 14 1.55 9.86 -2.25
CA TRP A 14 1.85 11.28 -2.11
C TRP A 14 2.57 11.79 -3.35
N TRP A 15 2.14 12.94 -3.86
CA TRP A 15 2.79 13.62 -4.99
C TRP A 15 3.74 14.71 -4.46
N PRO A 16 4.79 15.07 -5.23
CA PRO A 16 5.66 16.17 -4.86
C PRO A 16 4.87 17.47 -4.61
N GLY A 17 5.12 18.12 -3.48
CA GLY A 17 4.42 19.36 -3.09
C GLY A 17 3.03 19.17 -2.49
N SER A 18 2.49 17.95 -2.40
CA SER A 18 1.21 17.71 -1.73
C SER A 18 1.31 17.82 -0.21
N THR A 19 0.27 18.35 0.43
CA THR A 19 0.12 18.39 1.90
C THR A 19 -0.67 17.21 2.46
N TYR A 20 -1.27 16.38 1.59
CA TYR A 20 -2.02 15.19 1.96
C TYR A 20 -1.76 14.04 0.97
N GLY A 21 -2.00 12.82 1.44
CA GLY A 21 -1.95 11.61 0.63
C GLY A 21 -3.33 11.13 0.19
N VAL A 22 -3.34 10.25 -0.80
CA VAL A 22 -4.52 9.48 -1.21
C VAL A 22 -4.35 8.03 -0.78
N THR A 23 -5.35 7.48 -0.10
CA THR A 23 -5.41 6.05 0.22
C THR A 23 -5.54 5.23 -1.05
N VAL A 24 -4.58 4.35 -1.30
CA VAL A 24 -4.58 3.45 -2.48
C VAL A 24 -4.85 1.99 -2.10
N ALA A 25 -4.69 1.64 -0.82
CA ALA A 25 -5.07 0.34 -0.25
C ALA A 25 -5.35 0.51 1.24
N ALA A 26 -6.43 -0.08 1.76
CA ALA A 26 -6.77 -0.01 3.20
C ALA A 26 -7.71 -1.12 3.68
N ALA A 27 -8.81 -1.36 2.97
CA ALA A 27 -9.96 -2.11 3.50
C ALA A 27 -9.70 -3.57 3.92
N THR A 28 -8.57 -4.16 3.51
CA THR A 28 -8.25 -5.56 3.75
C THR A 28 -6.90 -5.77 4.42
N LEU A 29 -6.19 -4.71 4.81
CA LEU A 29 -4.85 -4.84 5.39
C LEU A 29 -4.93 -4.89 6.92
N SER A 30 -3.93 -5.52 7.54
CA SER A 30 -3.75 -5.58 8.99
C SER A 30 -2.26 -5.51 9.34
N SER A 31 -1.86 -4.37 9.90
CA SER A 31 -0.49 -4.01 10.26
C SER A 31 0.54 -4.34 9.15
N PRO A 32 0.37 -3.87 7.91
CA PRO A 32 1.24 -4.25 6.82
C PRO A 32 2.68 -3.76 7.06
N ARG A 33 3.70 -4.53 6.65
CA ARG A 33 5.12 -4.27 7.01
C ARG A 33 6.08 -4.10 5.84
N GLY A 34 5.64 -4.34 4.61
CA GLY A 34 6.47 -4.18 3.43
C GLY A 34 5.64 -3.94 2.18
N ILE A 35 6.22 -3.18 1.25
CA ILE A 35 5.66 -2.93 -0.08
C ILE A 35 6.73 -3.09 -1.15
N ALA A 36 6.34 -3.61 -2.31
CA ALA A 36 7.16 -3.70 -3.51
C ALA A 36 6.29 -3.52 -4.75
N PHE A 37 6.92 -3.15 -5.87
CA PHE A 37 6.26 -3.13 -7.17
C PHE A 37 6.77 -4.28 -8.02
N ASP A 38 5.88 -4.93 -8.76
CA ASP A 38 6.28 -5.83 -9.84
C ASP A 38 6.60 -5.03 -11.13
N PRO A 39 7.17 -5.68 -12.17
CA PRO A 39 7.46 -5.01 -13.44
C PRO A 39 6.23 -4.49 -14.20
N SER A 40 5.03 -5.00 -13.90
CA SER A 40 3.76 -4.52 -14.46
C SER A 40 3.19 -3.31 -13.70
N GLY A 41 3.84 -2.90 -12.60
CA GLY A 41 3.45 -1.78 -11.77
C GLY A 41 2.45 -2.14 -10.66
N ASN A 42 2.10 -3.42 -10.50
CA ASN A 42 1.22 -3.84 -9.42
C ASN A 42 1.91 -3.67 -8.06
N LEU A 43 1.13 -3.31 -7.05
CA LEU A 43 1.61 -3.12 -5.69
C LEU A 43 1.46 -4.42 -4.89
N ILE A 44 2.59 -4.99 -4.47
CA ILE A 44 2.67 -6.17 -3.63
C ILE A 44 2.87 -5.72 -2.18
N VAL A 45 2.07 -6.26 -1.27
CA VAL A 45 2.02 -5.85 0.15
C VAL A 45 2.18 -7.06 1.06
N ALA A 46 3.11 -6.98 2.01
CA ALA A 46 3.21 -7.93 3.10
C ALA A 46 2.20 -7.56 4.21
N ASP A 47 1.05 -8.21 4.20
CA ASP A 47 -0.05 -8.03 5.16
C ASP A 47 0.22 -8.89 6.40
N TYR A 48 1.05 -8.35 7.28
CA TYR A 48 1.78 -9.10 8.31
C TYR A 48 0.87 -9.80 9.32
N SER A 49 -0.08 -9.07 9.92
CA SER A 49 -0.95 -9.67 10.95
C SER A 49 -1.98 -10.63 10.34
N SER A 50 -2.26 -10.49 9.05
CA SER A 50 -3.12 -11.41 8.30
C SER A 50 -2.35 -12.62 7.74
N HIS A 51 -1.04 -12.72 7.98
CA HIS A 51 -0.16 -13.80 7.51
C HIS A 51 -0.26 -14.09 6.01
N ARG A 52 -0.38 -13.04 5.19
CA ARG A 52 -0.53 -13.18 3.73
C ARG A 52 0.22 -12.11 2.96
N VAL A 53 0.32 -12.34 1.65
CA VAL A 53 0.75 -11.35 0.67
C VAL A 53 -0.45 -10.94 -0.16
N VAL A 54 -0.67 -9.64 -0.31
CA VAL A 54 -1.77 -9.08 -1.10
C VAL A 54 -1.21 -8.36 -2.32
N LEU A 55 -1.80 -8.61 -3.48
CA LEU A 55 -1.50 -7.91 -4.73
C LEU A 55 -2.63 -6.93 -5.01
N PHE A 56 -2.28 -5.65 -5.15
CA PHE A 56 -3.17 -4.60 -5.64
C PHE A 56 -2.81 -4.30 -7.09
N PRO A 57 -3.70 -4.61 -8.04
CA PRO A 57 -3.42 -4.32 -9.44
C PRO A 57 -3.39 -2.82 -9.68
N VAL A 58 -2.60 -2.39 -10.66
CA VAL A 58 -2.79 -1.05 -11.22
C VAL A 58 -4.22 -0.95 -11.75
N ALA A 59 -4.98 0.02 -11.25
CA ALA A 59 -6.28 0.33 -11.80
C ALA A 59 -6.08 0.87 -13.24
N CYS A 60 -6.79 0.27 -14.19
CA CYS A 60 -6.87 0.73 -15.57
C CYS A 60 -7.47 2.15 -15.64
#